data_AF-A0A2V8LRF0-F1
#
_entry.id   AF-A0A2V8LRF0-F1
#
_cell.length_a   1.000
_cell.length_b   1.000
_cell.length_c   1.000
_cell.angle_alpha   90.00
_cell.angle_beta   90.00
_cell.angle_gamma   90.00
#
_symmetry.space_group_name_H-M   'P 1'
#
loop_
_entity.id
_entity.type
_entity.pdbx_description
1 polymer ?
#
loop_
_entity_poly.entity_id
_entity_poly.type
_entity_poly.pdbx_seq_one_letter_code
_entity_poly.pdbx_strand_id
1 'polypeptide(L)'
;MFRAACGLACLGIVVSGIAQEGHPLTGTWSGDWGPTTTQRNHLTFVMNWDGKNVTGTINPGPDSIPVGSVLLDVTNWTVRIEADTKDQSGRAVHIAAEGKLEDIASWHRKITGTWVQGTTKGDFRLTRD
;
A
#
# COMPACT_ATOMS: atom_id res chain seq x y z
N MET A 1 68.61 12.31 -0.02
CA MET A 1 68.19 10.90 -0.13
C MET A 1 67.23 10.60 1.02
N PHE A 2 66.10 9.95 0.68
CA PHE A 2 65.05 9.38 1.53
C PHE A 2 64.34 10.28 2.58
N ARG A 3 63.16 10.78 2.19
CA ARG A 3 62.07 11.09 3.12
C ARG A 3 61.02 9.99 2.98
N ALA A 4 60.73 9.32 4.08
CA ALA A 4 59.68 8.31 4.20
C ALA A 4 58.60 8.83 5.17
N ALA A 5 57.40 8.24 5.02
CA ALA A 5 56.18 8.39 5.83
C ALA A 5 55.34 9.65 5.52
N CYS A 6 54.01 9.59 5.48
CA CYS A 6 53.07 8.53 5.87
C CYS A 6 51.79 8.73 5.05
N GLY A 7 51.27 7.67 4.43
CA GLY A 7 50.01 7.72 3.70
C GLY A 7 48.83 7.90 4.66
N LEU A 8 47.94 8.85 4.36
CA LEU A 8 46.62 8.92 4.96
C LEU A 8 45.60 8.67 3.85
N ALA A 9 45.24 7.39 3.68
CA ALA A 9 44.10 6.99 2.88
C ALA A 9 42.83 7.35 3.66
N CYS A 10 42.14 8.41 3.25
CA CYS A 10 40.79 8.69 3.74
C CYS A 10 39.83 7.66 3.12
N LEU A 11 39.69 6.50 3.76
CA LEU A 11 38.58 5.57 3.56
C LEU A 11 37.30 6.27 4.06
N GLY A 12 36.63 6.98 3.16
CA GLY A 12 35.30 7.52 3.40
C GLY A 12 34.36 6.37 3.72
N ILE A 13 33.79 6.40 4.93
CA ILE A 13 32.76 5.48 5.40
C ILE A 13 31.61 5.52 4.38
N VAL A 14 31.42 4.42 3.65
CA VAL A 14 30.18 4.20 2.91
C VAL A 14 29.13 3.98 3.98
N VAL A 15 28.40 5.03 4.35
CA VAL A 15 27.14 4.88 5.07
C VAL A 15 26.25 4.12 4.10
N SER A 16 26.13 2.81 4.29
CA SER A 16 25.02 2.04 3.74
C SER A 16 23.77 2.70 4.31
N GLY A 17 23.20 3.64 3.55
CA GLY A 17 21.91 4.21 3.88
C GLY A 17 20.98 3.05 4.05
N ILE A 18 20.48 2.86 5.28
CA ILE A 18 19.27 2.09 5.50
C ILE A 18 18.30 2.67 4.48
N ALA A 19 17.97 1.91 3.44
CA ALA A 19 16.91 2.31 2.56
C ALA A 19 15.72 2.50 3.49
N GLN A 20 15.33 3.75 3.69
CA GLN A 20 14.09 4.06 4.35
C GLN A 20 13.05 3.55 3.37
N GLU A 21 12.72 2.26 3.46
CA GLU A 21 11.49 1.72 2.93
C GLU A 21 10.45 2.72 3.40
N GLY A 22 9.85 3.47 2.45
CA GLY A 22 9.13 4.70 2.74
C GLY A 22 7.90 4.43 3.62
N HIS A 23 6.85 5.24 3.49
CA HIS A 23 5.61 4.88 4.16
C HIS A 23 5.23 3.42 3.82
N PRO A 24 4.89 2.56 4.79
CA PRO A 24 4.79 1.10 4.58
C PRO A 24 3.70 0.70 3.59
N LEU A 25 2.76 1.61 3.31
CA LEU A 25 1.70 1.44 2.31
C LEU A 25 2.11 1.85 0.89
N THR A 26 3.25 2.51 0.69
CA THR A 26 3.67 3.01 -0.63
C THR A 26 3.96 1.86 -1.60
N GLY A 27 3.42 2.01 -2.81
CA GLY A 27 3.68 1.22 -4.01
C GLY A 27 2.44 0.48 -4.53
N THR A 28 2.67 -0.54 -5.36
CA THR A 28 1.61 -1.31 -6.01
C THR A 28 1.21 -2.51 -5.15
N TRP A 29 -0.09 -2.70 -4.98
CA TRP A 29 -0.66 -3.83 -4.28
C TRP A 29 -1.67 -4.52 -5.16
N SER A 30 -1.64 -5.84 -5.16
CA SER A 30 -2.50 -6.67 -6.00
C SER A 30 -3.25 -7.72 -5.17
N GLY A 31 -4.45 -8.08 -5.61
CA GLY A 31 -5.25 -9.12 -4.96
C GLY A 31 -6.71 -9.09 -5.40
N ASP A 32 -7.61 -9.34 -4.45
CA ASP A 32 -9.03 -9.47 -4.76
C ASP A 32 -9.93 -9.26 -3.53
N TRP A 33 -11.21 -8.98 -3.80
CA TRP A 33 -12.27 -8.93 -2.79
C TRP A 33 -13.55 -9.62 -3.28
N GLY A 34 -14.40 -10.07 -2.35
CA GLY A 34 -15.68 -10.63 -2.73
C GLY A 34 -16.51 -11.18 -1.57
N PRO A 35 -17.84 -11.32 -1.72
CA PRO A 35 -18.72 -11.86 -0.68
C PRO A 35 -18.49 -13.35 -0.40
N THR A 36 -17.93 -14.09 -1.37
CA THR A 36 -17.64 -15.52 -1.27
C THR A 36 -16.33 -15.87 -1.96
N THR A 37 -15.85 -17.10 -1.80
CA THR A 37 -14.61 -17.57 -2.44
C THR A 37 -14.74 -17.76 -3.95
N THR A 38 -15.95 -17.90 -4.49
CA THR A 38 -16.22 -18.09 -5.93
C THR A 38 -16.63 -16.81 -6.65
N GLN A 39 -16.95 -15.74 -5.91
CA GLN A 39 -17.34 -14.44 -6.45
C GLN A 39 -16.29 -13.41 -6.05
N ARG A 40 -15.16 -13.37 -6.78
CA ARG A 40 -14.03 -12.48 -6.50
C ARG A 40 -13.89 -11.41 -7.58
N ASN A 41 -13.56 -10.20 -7.18
CA ASN A 41 -13.24 -9.07 -8.03
C ASN A 41 -11.76 -8.73 -7.82
N HIS A 42 -11.00 -8.60 -8.90
CA HIS A 42 -9.59 -8.23 -8.82
C HIS A 42 -9.40 -6.79 -8.35
N LEU A 43 -8.35 -6.59 -7.58
CA LEU A 43 -7.91 -5.31 -7.06
C LEU A 43 -6.45 -5.07 -7.43
N THR A 44 -6.20 -3.88 -7.95
CA THR A 44 -4.87 -3.28 -8.03
C THR A 44 -4.93 -1.91 -7.37
N PHE A 45 -4.13 -1.69 -6.34
CA PHE A 45 -3.93 -0.38 -5.74
C PHE A 45 -2.57 0.16 -6.15
N VAL A 46 -2.51 1.43 -6.51
CA VAL A 46 -1.27 2.19 -6.57
C VAL A 46 -1.34 3.25 -5.49
N MET A 47 -0.57 3.07 -4.42
CA MET A 47 -0.55 3.97 -3.26
C MET A 47 0.77 4.74 -3.20
N ASN A 48 0.70 6.01 -2.80
CA ASN A 48 1.87 6.86 -2.65
C ASN A 48 1.76 7.76 -1.42
N TRP A 49 2.87 7.90 -0.70
CA TRP A 49 3.00 8.87 0.38
C TRP A 49 3.48 10.22 -0.15
N ASP A 50 2.71 11.27 0.12
CA ASP A 50 3.03 12.63 -0.33
C ASP A 50 3.86 13.46 0.69
N GLY A 51 4.25 12.85 1.81
CA GLY A 51 4.87 13.53 2.94
C GLY A 51 3.91 13.78 4.12
N LYS A 52 2.60 13.62 3.90
CA LYS A 52 1.55 13.87 4.91
C LYS A 52 0.41 12.86 4.87
N ASN A 53 -0.02 12.41 3.70
CA ASN A 53 -1.10 11.46 3.50
C ASN A 53 -0.68 10.34 2.56
N VAL A 54 -1.31 9.18 2.73
CA VAL A 54 -1.30 8.15 1.69
C VAL A 54 -2.41 8.47 0.70
N THR A 55 -1.98 8.72 -0.54
CA THR A 55 -2.84 8.90 -1.71
C THR A 55 -2.88 7.58 -2.48
N GLY A 56 -3.86 7.40 -3.35
CA GLY A 56 -3.82 6.26 -4.26
C GLY A 56 -4.98 6.17 -5.23
N THR A 57 -4.89 5.14 -6.06
CA THR A 57 -5.88 4.80 -7.09
C THR A 57 -6.13 3.30 -7.07
N ILE A 58 -7.40 2.91 -7.17
CA ILE A 58 -7.85 1.53 -7.30
C ILE A 58 -8.13 1.24 -8.78
N ASN A 59 -7.66 0.10 -9.26
CA ASN A 59 -7.80 -0.41 -10.62
C ASN A 59 -7.45 0.66 -11.67
N PRO A 60 -6.18 1.12 -11.72
CA PRO A 60 -5.76 2.18 -12.63
C PRO A 60 -6.07 1.85 -14.09
N GLY A 61 -6.56 2.85 -14.83
CA GLY A 61 -7.08 2.70 -16.18
C GLY A 61 -8.22 3.71 -16.44
N PRO A 62 -8.97 3.57 -17.54
CA PRO A 62 -10.10 4.47 -17.85
C PRO A 62 -11.17 4.55 -16.77
N ASP A 63 -11.38 3.47 -16.02
CA ASP A 63 -12.38 3.36 -14.94
C ASP A 63 -11.75 3.43 -13.54
N SER A 64 -10.60 4.09 -13.42
CA SER A 64 -9.87 4.17 -12.16
C SER A 64 -10.69 4.84 -11.06
N ILE A 65 -10.58 4.33 -9.84
CA ILE A 65 -11.26 4.88 -8.67
C ILE A 65 -10.23 5.60 -7.81
N PRO A 66 -10.30 6.94 -7.67
CA PRO A 66 -9.46 7.66 -6.72
C PRO A 66 -9.76 7.22 -5.29
N VAL A 67 -8.72 6.98 -4.51
CA VAL A 67 -8.88 6.72 -3.07
C VAL A 67 -9.17 8.05 -2.37
N GLY A 68 -10.27 8.09 -1.62
CA GLY A 68 -10.68 9.27 -0.88
C GLY A 68 -9.88 9.46 0.40
N SER A 69 -9.63 8.37 1.15
CA SER A 69 -8.75 8.40 2.31
C SER A 69 -8.08 7.06 2.58
N VAL A 70 -6.87 7.11 3.14
CA VAL A 70 -6.17 5.95 3.69
C VAL A 70 -5.62 6.33 5.06
N LEU A 71 -5.98 5.55 6.07
CA LEU A 71 -5.49 5.71 7.44
C LEU A 71 -4.76 4.43 7.87
N LEU A 72 -3.55 4.58 8.40
CA LEU A 72 -2.81 3.52 9.07
C LEU A 72 -2.78 3.79 10.57
N ASP A 73 -3.40 2.91 11.35
CA ASP A 73 -3.21 2.85 12.80
C ASP A 73 -1.99 1.98 13.10
N VAL A 74 -0.88 2.62 13.47
CA VAL A 74 0.39 1.94 13.79
C VAL A 74 0.37 1.22 15.14
N THR A 75 -0.66 1.42 15.96
CA THR A 75 -0.79 0.78 17.27
C THR A 75 -1.18 -0.69 17.12
N ASN A 76 -2.09 -0.97 16.19
CA ASN A 76 -2.63 -2.30 15.93
C ASN A 76 -2.37 -2.79 14.49
N TRP A 77 -1.70 -1.96 13.68
CA TRP A 77 -1.41 -2.20 12.27
C TRP A 77 -2.67 -2.38 11.42
N THR A 78 -3.70 -1.56 11.67
CA THR A 78 -4.94 -1.56 10.89
C THR A 78 -4.89 -0.49 9.82
N VAL A 79 -5.27 -0.86 8.60
CA VAL A 79 -5.42 0.02 7.44
C VAL A 79 -6.91 0.21 7.18
N ARG A 80 -7.34 1.46 7.06
CA ARG A 80 -8.69 1.84 6.62
C ARG A 80 -8.59 2.60 5.31
N ILE A 81 -9.40 2.20 4.33
CA ILE A 81 -9.43 2.77 3.00
C ILE A 81 -10.87 3.12 2.67
N GLU A 82 -11.09 4.37 2.26
CA GLU A 82 -12.39 4.87 1.82
C GLU A 82 -12.29 5.39 0.39
N ALA A 83 -13.29 5.09 -0.44
CA ALA A 83 -13.40 5.60 -1.80
C ALA A 83 -14.86 5.64 -2.25
N ASP A 84 -15.14 6.33 -3.34
CA ASP A 84 -16.45 6.33 -3.98
C ASP A 84 -16.31 5.89 -5.44
N THR A 85 -17.18 4.98 -5.87
CA THR A 85 -17.21 4.48 -7.25
C THR A 85 -18.63 4.49 -7.81
N LYS A 86 -18.80 4.01 -9.04
CA LYS A 86 -20.10 3.76 -9.65
C LYS A 86 -20.33 2.27 -9.79
N ASP A 87 -21.54 1.82 -9.49
CA ASP A 87 -21.96 0.45 -9.83
C ASP A 87 -22.20 0.29 -11.34
N GLN A 88 -22.56 -0.92 -11.77
CA GLN A 88 -22.87 -1.23 -13.18
C GLN A 88 -24.05 -0.42 -13.73
N SER A 89 -24.91 0.14 -12.87
CA SER A 89 -26.02 1.01 -13.27
C SER A 89 -25.63 2.50 -13.33
N GLY A 90 -24.37 2.83 -13.03
CA GLY A 90 -23.86 4.19 -12.99
C GLY A 90 -24.17 4.94 -11.68
N ARG A 91 -24.74 4.26 -10.68
CA ARG A 91 -25.09 4.87 -9.40
C ARG A 91 -23.87 4.95 -8.51
N ALA A 92 -23.70 6.08 -7.82
CA ALA A 92 -22.65 6.25 -6.83
C ALA A 92 -22.79 5.21 -5.69
N VAL A 93 -21.69 4.54 -5.36
CA VAL A 93 -21.60 3.59 -4.25
C VAL A 93 -20.30 3.83 -3.49
N HIS A 94 -20.41 3.80 -2.17
CA HIS A 94 -19.29 3.99 -1.27
C HIS A 94 -18.53 2.67 -1.07
N ILE A 95 -17.20 2.76 -1.00
CA ILE A 95 -16.28 1.68 -0.65
C ILE A 95 -15.68 1.99 0.72
N ALA A 96 -15.82 1.06 1.65
CA ALA A 96 -15.14 1.06 2.94
C ALA A 96 -14.40 -0.26 3.15
N ALA A 97 -13.08 -0.21 3.29
CA ALA A 97 -12.25 -1.38 3.55
C ALA A 97 -11.44 -1.19 4.83
N GLU A 98 -11.47 -2.20 5.70
CA GLU A 98 -10.67 -2.25 6.92
C GLU A 98 -9.93 -3.59 6.97
N GLY A 99 -8.61 -3.54 7.08
CA GLY A 99 -7.78 -4.74 7.14
C GLY A 99 -6.53 -4.57 7.97
N LYS A 100 -5.95 -5.70 8.36
CA LYS A 100 -4.70 -5.75 9.12
C LYS A 100 -3.53 -5.79 8.14
N LEU A 101 -2.55 -4.91 8.34
CA LEU A 101 -1.25 -4.94 7.70
C LEU A 101 -0.37 -5.98 8.41
N GLU A 102 0.05 -6.99 7.65
CA GLU A 102 0.85 -8.11 8.12
C GLU A 102 2.14 -8.21 7.32
N ASP A 103 3.09 -9.00 7.83
CA ASP A 103 4.40 -9.19 7.22
C ASP A 103 5.15 -7.85 7.00
N ILE A 104 5.05 -6.89 7.93
CA ILE A 104 5.52 -5.49 7.76
C ILE A 104 7.01 -5.38 7.41
N ALA A 105 7.85 -6.33 7.85
CA ALA A 105 9.27 -6.37 7.52
C ALA A 105 9.60 -7.11 6.20
N SER A 106 8.58 -7.63 5.51
CA SER A 106 8.71 -8.33 4.22
C SER A 106 8.50 -7.37 3.06
N TRP A 107 9.11 -7.66 1.92
CA TRP A 107 8.74 -7.03 0.65
C TRP A 107 7.32 -7.41 0.22
N HIS A 108 6.88 -8.62 0.55
CA HIS A 108 5.54 -9.16 0.26
C HIS A 108 4.57 -8.94 1.42
N ARG A 109 4.45 -7.69 1.87
CA ARG A 109 3.48 -7.29 2.90
C ARG A 109 2.07 -7.66 2.46
N LYS A 110 1.20 -7.93 3.42
CA LYS A 110 -0.20 -8.26 3.13
C LYS A 110 -1.15 -7.33 3.87
N ILE A 111 -2.27 -7.01 3.24
CA ILE A 111 -3.41 -6.39 3.91
C ILE A 111 -4.59 -7.34 3.72
N THR A 112 -5.14 -7.85 4.83
CA THR A 112 -6.30 -8.74 4.77
C THR A 112 -7.39 -8.25 5.71
N GLY A 113 -8.65 -8.33 5.27
CA GLY A 113 -9.73 -7.78 6.07
C GLY A 113 -11.08 -7.80 5.40
N THR A 114 -11.92 -6.84 5.78
CA THR A 114 -13.29 -6.68 5.31
C THR A 114 -13.37 -5.57 4.27
N TRP A 115 -14.11 -5.84 3.20
CA TRP A 115 -14.46 -4.88 2.16
C TRP A 115 -15.99 -4.72 2.12
N VAL A 116 -16.45 -3.48 2.06
CA VAL A 116 -17.84 -3.13 1.83
C VAL A 116 -17.90 -2.22 0.61
N GLN A 117 -18.75 -2.56 -0.36
CA GLN A 117 -19.06 -1.72 -1.51
C GLN A 117 -20.58 -1.63 -1.67
N GLY A 118 -21.13 -0.44 -1.40
CA GLY A 118 -22.57 -0.27 -1.26
C GLY A 118 -23.14 -1.18 -0.17
N THR A 119 -24.05 -2.07 -0.54
CA THR A 119 -24.64 -3.06 0.38
C THR A 119 -23.92 -4.41 0.39
N THR A 120 -22.93 -4.59 -0.48
CA THR A 120 -22.20 -5.86 -0.60
C THR A 120 -21.02 -5.86 0.34
N LYS A 121 -20.93 -6.89 1.19
CA LYS A 121 -19.82 -7.10 2.13
C LYS A 121 -19.08 -8.38 1.76
N GLY A 122 -17.77 -8.36 1.87
CA GLY A 122 -16.89 -9.49 1.60
C GLY A 122 -15.54 -9.38 2.33
N ASP A 123 -14.70 -10.39 2.18
CA ASP A 123 -13.30 -10.29 2.58
C ASP A 123 -12.46 -9.79 1.39
N PHE A 124 -11.36 -9.10 1.70
CA PHE A 124 -10.35 -8.75 0.72
C PHE A 124 -8.97 -9.16 1.18
N ARG A 125 -8.09 -9.34 0.20
CA ARG A 125 -6.67 -9.62 0.38
C ARG A 125 -5.88 -8.82 -0.63
N LEU A 126 -4.84 -8.15 -0.16
CA LEU A 126 -3.86 -7.45 -0.99
C LEU A 126 -2.46 -7.92 -0.60
N THR A 127 -1.59 -8.05 -1.59
CA THR A 127 -0.15 -8.31 -1.42
C THR A 127 0.63 -7.19 -2.09
N ARG A 128 1.70 -6.73 -1.44
CA ARG A 128 2.62 -5.76 -2.02
C ARG A 128 3.49 -6.44 -3.08
N ASP A 129 3.55 -5.83 -4.27
CA ASP A 129 4.41 -6.25 -5.39
C ASP A 129 5.90 -5.92 -5.17
#